data_AF-A0A2E9KAK9-F1
#
_entry.id   AF-A0A2E9KAK9-F1
#
_cell.length_a   1.000
_cell.length_b   1.000
_cell.length_c   1.000
_cell.angle_alpha   90.00
_cell.angle_beta   90.00
_cell.angle_gamma   90.00
#
_symmetry.space_group_name_H-M   'P 1'
#
loop_
_entity.id
_entity.type
_entity.pdbx_description
1 polymer ?
#
loop_
_entity_poly.entity_id
_entity_poly.type
_entity_poly.pdbx_seq_one_letter_code
_entity_poly.pdbx_strand_id
1 'polypeptide(L)'
;MKRIEKVFLLLFTIIAVQAVAVAEANAGEAWISELDEDQDGYISLKEAVADTRLLRLFSRIDDNADGQLSIDELKASEEVELLSMRASAK
;
A
#
# COMPACT_ATOMS: atom_id res chain seq x y z
N MET A 1 33.87 8.38 -17.34
CA MET A 1 32.47 8.79 -17.09
C MET A 1 31.44 7.66 -17.21
N LYS A 2 31.79 6.40 -17.56
CA LYS A 2 30.81 5.28 -17.71
C LYS A 2 30.65 4.32 -16.51
N ARG A 3 31.27 4.64 -15.36
CA ARG A 3 31.29 3.75 -14.17
C ARG A 3 30.27 4.18 -13.10
N ILE A 4 29.91 5.46 -13.06
CA ILE A 4 28.96 6.04 -12.08
C ILE A 4 27.51 5.74 -12.49
N GLU A 5 27.18 5.79 -13.79
CA GLU A 5 25.86 5.36 -14.29
C GLU A 5 25.56 3.90 -13.95
N LYS A 6 26.57 3.02 -14.01
CA LYS A 6 26.41 1.60 -13.71
C LYS A 6 26.19 1.35 -12.22
N VAL A 7 26.77 2.15 -11.34
CA VAL A 7 26.54 2.06 -9.88
C VAL A 7 25.15 2.60 -9.53
N PHE A 8 24.70 3.65 -10.21
CA PHE A 8 23.34 4.18 -10.06
C PHE A 8 22.28 3.19 -10.57
N LEU A 9 22.53 2.51 -11.70
CA LEU A 9 21.69 1.42 -12.21
C LEU A 9 21.69 0.17 -11.31
N LEU A 10 22.79 -0.12 -10.62
CA LEU A 10 22.90 -1.29 -9.74
C LEU A 10 22.30 -1.04 -8.35
N LEU A 11 22.28 0.21 -7.89
CA LEU A 11 21.52 0.63 -6.70
C LEU A 11 20.01 0.61 -6.96
N PHE A 12 19.56 0.92 -8.18
CA PHE A 12 18.14 0.82 -8.57
C PHE A 12 17.63 -0.62 -8.58
N THR A 13 18.49 -1.62 -8.79
CA THR A 13 18.10 -3.04 -8.77
C THR A 13 17.95 -3.65 -7.38
N ILE A 14 18.47 -3.01 -6.33
CA ILE A 14 18.43 -3.57 -4.95
C ILE A 14 17.09 -3.24 -4.26
N ILE A 15 16.32 -2.29 -4.75
CA ILE A 15 15.03 -1.90 -4.15
C ILE A 15 13.90 -2.91 -4.51
N ALA A 16 14.09 -3.77 -5.52
CA ALA A 16 13.03 -4.64 -6.03
C ALA A 16 12.88 -6.02 -5.33
N VAL A 17 13.56 -6.26 -4.19
CA VAL A 17 13.57 -7.61 -3.54
C VAL A 17 13.13 -7.58 -2.08
N GLN A 18 12.17 -6.72 -1.72
CA GLN A 18 11.41 -6.85 -0.46
C GLN A 18 9.93 -6.65 -0.87
N ALA A 19 8.97 -7.55 -0.67
CA ALA A 19 8.85 -8.61 0.30
C ALA A 19 7.99 -9.75 -0.28
N VAL A 20 8.43 -10.98 -0.04
CA VAL A 20 7.55 -12.15 -0.03
C VAL A 20 6.93 -12.24 1.36
N ALA A 21 5.64 -12.62 1.43
CA ALA A 21 4.82 -12.96 2.61
C ALA A 21 3.81 -11.84 2.97
N VAL A 22 2.53 -12.08 3.26
CA VAL A 22 1.79 -13.27 3.71
C VAL A 22 0.36 -13.15 3.17
N ALA A 23 -0.16 -14.21 2.56
CA ALA A 23 -1.58 -14.32 2.23
C ALA A 23 -2.34 -14.89 3.44
N GLU A 24 -3.10 -14.08 4.17
CA GLU A 24 -4.17 -14.53 5.07
C GLU A 24 -5.36 -13.56 5.06
N ALA A 25 -6.15 -13.71 3.99
CA ALA A 25 -7.34 -12.93 3.67
C ALA A 25 -8.48 -13.12 4.67
N ASN A 26 -8.60 -12.13 5.54
CA ASN A 26 -9.87 -11.72 6.13
C ASN A 26 -10.47 -10.63 5.24
N ALA A 27 -11.78 -10.52 5.10
CA ALA A 27 -12.49 -9.67 4.12
C ALA A 27 -12.03 -8.20 3.97
N GLY A 28 -11.27 -7.68 4.94
CA GLY A 28 -10.49 -6.44 4.84
C GLY A 28 -9.40 -6.46 3.76
N GLU A 29 -8.91 -7.60 3.32
CA GLU A 29 -7.90 -7.69 2.25
C GLU A 29 -8.52 -7.53 0.87
N ALA A 30 -9.76 -7.97 0.65
CA ALA A 30 -10.36 -7.97 -0.69
C ALA A 30 -10.57 -6.55 -1.25
N TRP A 31 -11.05 -5.61 -0.42
CA TRP A 31 -11.23 -4.21 -0.85
C TRP A 31 -9.88 -3.47 -0.98
N ILE A 32 -8.87 -3.83 -0.18
CA ILE A 32 -7.52 -3.26 -0.30
C ILE A 32 -6.84 -3.77 -1.56
N SER A 33 -6.89 -5.08 -1.83
CA SER A 33 -6.36 -5.67 -3.06
C SER A 33 -7.03 -5.15 -4.33
N GLU A 34 -8.24 -4.60 -4.25
CA GLU A 34 -8.89 -3.94 -5.39
C GLU A 34 -8.37 -2.51 -5.63
N LEU A 35 -7.78 -1.88 -4.60
CA LEU A 35 -7.14 -0.57 -4.69
C LEU A 35 -5.66 -0.68 -5.07
N ASP A 36 -4.99 -1.76 -4.65
CA ASP A 36 -3.61 -2.11 -5.01
C ASP A 36 -3.54 -2.55 -6.48
N GLU A 37 -3.36 -1.57 -7.39
CA GLU A 37 -3.44 -1.79 -8.83
C GLU A 37 -2.16 -2.46 -9.35
N ASP A 38 -1.01 -2.12 -8.75
CA ASP A 38 0.29 -2.70 -9.11
C ASP A 38 0.67 -3.96 -8.32
N GLN A 39 -0.14 -4.34 -7.32
CA GLN A 39 -0.01 -5.55 -6.51
C GLN A 39 1.34 -5.64 -5.80
N ASP A 40 1.86 -4.49 -5.37
CA ASP A 40 3.11 -4.41 -4.63
C ASP A 40 2.94 -4.65 -3.12
N GLY A 41 1.69 -4.74 -2.65
CA GLY A 41 1.34 -4.94 -1.24
C GLY A 41 1.30 -3.64 -0.44
N TYR A 42 1.28 -2.50 -1.10
CA TYR A 42 1.11 -1.17 -0.52
C TYR A 42 0.02 -0.41 -1.28
N ILE A 43 -0.56 0.59 -0.64
CA ILE A 43 -1.46 1.54 -1.31
C ILE A 43 -0.75 2.88 -1.39
N SER A 44 -0.32 3.24 -2.58
CA SER A 44 0.25 4.55 -2.83
C SER A 44 -0.82 5.64 -2.76
N LEU A 45 -0.41 6.91 -2.59
CA LEU A 45 -1.33 8.04 -2.64
C LEU A 45 -2.14 8.07 -3.95
N LYS A 46 -1.52 7.63 -5.06
CA LYS A 46 -2.15 7.58 -6.39
C LYS A 46 -3.26 6.52 -6.45
N GLU A 47 -3.12 5.41 -5.75
CA GLU A 47 -4.15 4.37 -5.65
C GLU A 47 -5.23 4.76 -4.64
N ALA A 48 -4.82 5.36 -3.52
CA ALA A 48 -5.73 5.88 -2.51
C ALA A 48 -6.71 6.93 -3.07
N VAL A 49 -6.36 7.67 -4.14
CA VAL A 49 -7.32 8.61 -4.76
C VAL A 49 -8.54 7.93 -5.38
N ALA A 50 -8.46 6.63 -5.70
CA ALA A 50 -9.59 5.86 -6.21
C ALA A 50 -10.71 5.75 -5.16
N ASP A 51 -10.37 5.79 -3.87
CA ASP A 51 -11.32 5.88 -2.77
C ASP A 51 -11.15 7.18 -1.98
N THR A 52 -12.05 8.13 -2.21
CA THR A 52 -12.04 9.44 -1.51
C THR A 52 -12.12 9.32 0.01
N ARG A 53 -12.62 8.20 0.56
CA ARG A 53 -12.66 7.98 2.02
C ARG A 53 -11.28 7.56 2.51
N LEU A 54 -10.66 6.58 1.84
CA LEU A 54 -9.29 6.16 2.16
C LEU A 54 -8.34 7.35 2.05
N LEU A 55 -8.45 8.17 1.00
CA LEU A 55 -7.62 9.37 0.85
C LEU A 55 -7.72 10.35 2.03
N ARG A 56 -8.91 10.52 2.64
CA ARG A 56 -9.08 11.39 3.82
C ARG A 56 -8.45 10.81 5.07
N LEU A 57 -8.39 9.49 5.15
CA LEU A 57 -7.83 8.75 6.29
C LEU A 57 -6.36 8.42 6.06
N PHE A 58 -5.83 8.61 4.84
CA PHE A 58 -4.47 8.29 4.44
C PHE A 58 -3.44 8.84 5.42
N SER A 59 -3.43 10.14 5.66
CA SER A 59 -2.49 10.78 6.59
C SER A 59 -2.67 10.40 8.07
N ARG A 60 -3.76 9.69 8.41
CA ARG A 60 -4.01 9.16 9.75
C ARG A 60 -3.57 7.70 9.87
N ILE A 61 -3.58 6.96 8.76
CA ILE A 61 -3.19 5.55 8.71
C ILE A 61 -1.69 5.42 8.43
N ASP A 62 -1.12 6.35 7.64
CA ASP A 62 0.31 6.50 7.34
C ASP A 62 1.07 6.96 8.59
N ASP A 63 1.23 6.02 9.55
CA ASP A 63 1.88 6.26 10.83
C ASP A 63 3.39 6.49 10.66
N ASN A 64 3.99 5.85 9.66
CA ASN A 64 5.42 5.97 9.37
C ASN A 64 5.76 7.20 8.49
N ALA A 65 4.74 7.87 7.92
CA ALA A 65 4.83 9.04 7.05
C ALA A 65 5.72 8.83 5.81
N ASP A 66 5.74 7.62 5.26
CA ASP A 66 6.51 7.27 4.06
C ASP A 66 5.77 7.61 2.75
N GLY A 67 4.48 7.98 2.84
CA GLY A 67 3.65 8.36 1.71
C GLY A 67 2.98 7.19 1.00
N GLN A 68 2.96 6.00 1.62
CA GLN A 68 2.27 4.79 1.18
C GLN A 68 1.61 4.13 2.40
N LEU A 69 0.56 3.35 2.19
CA LEU A 69 -0.07 2.57 3.26
C LEU A 69 0.32 1.11 3.10
N SER A 70 1.04 0.56 4.06
CA SER A 70 1.29 -0.87 4.12
C SER A 70 0.04 -1.64 4.55
N ILE A 71 -0.03 -2.92 4.18
CA ILE A 71 -1.08 -3.83 4.67
C ILE A 71 -1.13 -3.86 6.21
N ASP A 72 0.02 -3.75 6.88
CA ASP A 72 0.10 -3.75 8.34
C ASP A 72 -0.51 -2.48 8.94
N GLU A 73 -0.24 -1.31 8.36
CA GLU A 73 -0.86 -0.03 8.78
C GLU A 73 -2.37 -0.02 8.52
N LEU A 74 -2.79 -0.57 7.38
CA LEU A 74 -4.20 -0.73 7.05
C LEU A 74 -4.90 -1.67 8.05
N LYS A 75 -4.27 -2.78 8.45
CA LYS A 75 -4.80 -3.72 9.44
C LYS A 75 -4.81 -3.13 10.86
N ALA A 76 -3.83 -2.29 11.19
CA ALA A 76 -3.77 -1.62 12.49
C ALA A 76 -4.87 -0.54 12.64
N SER A 77 -5.36 -0.01 11.52
CA SER A 77 -6.41 1.00 11.53
C SER A 77 -7.81 0.40 11.66
N GLU A 78 -8.45 0.68 12.79
CA GLU A 78 -9.87 0.36 13.02
C GLU A 78 -10.80 1.07 12.01
N GLU A 79 -10.34 2.17 11.41
CA GLU A 79 -11.09 2.95 10.43
C GLU A 79 -11.16 2.25 9.08
N VAL A 80 -10.09 1.54 8.71
CA VAL A 80 -10.01 0.70 7.52
C VAL A 80 -11.00 -0.46 7.60
N GLU A 81 -11.13 -1.09 8.76
CA GLU A 81 -12.10 -2.16 8.96
C GLU A 81 -13.55 -1.66 8.76
N LEU A 82 -13.86 -0.46 9.25
CA LEU A 82 -15.15 0.18 9.02
C LEU A 82 -15.39 0.59 7.56
N LEU A 83 -14.34 0.97 6.82
CA LEU A 83 -14.42 1.27 5.39
C LEU A 83 -14.68 0.01 4.57
N SER A 84 -13.97 -1.08 4.88
CA SER A 84 -14.15 -2.40 4.28
C SER A 84 -15.60 -2.89 4.41
N MET A 85 -16.11 -2.84 5.64
CA MET A 85 -17.44 -3.32 5.98
C MET A 85 -18.54 -2.51 5.27
N ARG A 86 -18.29 -1.20 5.05
CA ARG A 86 -19.15 -0.34 4.23
C ARG A 86 -19.01 -0.58 2.72
N ALA A 87 -17.83 -0.95 2.24
CA ALA A 87 -17.60 -1.27 0.83
C ALA A 87 -18.32 -2.57 0.44
N SER A 88 -18.30 -3.58 1.31
CA SER A 88 -18.98 -4.87 1.09
C SER A 88 -20.52 -4.80 1.20
N ALA A 89 -21.09 -3.70 1.70
CA ALA A 89 -22.53 -3.53 1.87
C ALA A 89 -23.25 -2.98 0.60
N LYS A 90 -22.56 -2.93 -0.54
CA LYS A 90 -23.06 -2.42 -1.82
C LYS A 90 -23.21 -3.54 -2.83
#